data_AF-A0A8H8JR95-F1
#
_entry.id   AF-A0A8H8JR95-F1
#
_cell.length_a   1.000
_cell.length_b   1.000
_cell.length_c   1.000
_cell.angle_alpha   90.00
_cell.angle_beta   90.00
_cell.angle_gamma   90.00
#
_symmetry.space_group_name_H-M   'P 1'
#
loop_
_entity.id
_entity.type
_entity.pdbx_description
1 polymer ?
#
loop_
_entity_poly.entity_id
_entity_poly.type
_entity_poly.pdbx_seq_one_letter_code
_entity_poly.pdbx_strand_id
1 'polypeptide(L)'
;MTIQISESRQIGQKYYETKLAGMFTCAAKDLTKLYRIGSSTVYTTNALITAIELGNPDTKAGLHVTIHATSSDKIKHGFNFPVSTSRRNQTIPATGGFNIVLNRRGSKIVATDFTLGNKTLLYSRPKADWLVRATNRLLVKSSTAEDPSHDSADGNELLAASASHKVATGTTPTFAVTNSSDLLVSCTQGDSVTVIQFDDFIALFVPRTTTWKFQTWTLTNDPNSPADKLVIVTVHYLVRGTPLSKNGAIPKPEGNADSAMAVEVFAASKGTNPSLDITGSKLSAKLSDTLKSGWKVADGLPERFANHSDFGARWKLANETTTPNPTKPSTLPTPYAGDYGLCPVNVS
;
A
#
# COMPACT_ATOMS: atom_id res chain seq x y z
N MET A 1 15.82 5.89 6.78
CA MET A 1 14.54 5.57 6.11
C MET A 1 14.58 4.06 5.85
N THR A 2 13.69 3.28 6.46
CA THR A 2 13.72 1.80 6.38
C THR A 2 13.05 1.30 5.09
N ILE A 3 13.57 0.19 4.56
CA ILE A 3 12.99 -0.55 3.43
C ILE A 3 11.61 -1.14 3.81
N GLN A 4 10.76 -1.47 2.82
CA GLN A 4 9.37 -1.92 3.05
C GLN A 4 9.28 -3.18 3.93
N ILE A 5 10.20 -4.12 3.69
CA ILE A 5 10.39 -5.34 4.47
C ILE A 5 11.80 -5.23 5.05
N SER A 6 11.92 -5.23 6.38
CA SER A 6 13.23 -5.13 7.04
C SER A 6 14.09 -6.37 6.81
N GLU A 7 15.37 -6.30 7.17
CA GLU A 7 16.27 -7.46 7.19
C GLU A 7 15.73 -8.60 8.09
N SER A 8 15.14 -8.25 9.23
CA SER A 8 14.41 -9.16 10.11
C SER A 8 13.06 -9.64 9.54
N ARG A 9 12.75 -9.29 8.29
CA ARG A 9 11.50 -9.59 7.55
C ARG A 9 10.25 -9.01 8.20
N GLN A 10 10.41 -7.95 9.00
CA GLN A 10 9.31 -7.21 9.58
C GLN A 10 8.71 -6.25 8.55
N ILE A 11 7.39 -6.14 8.58
CA ILE A 11 6.60 -5.32 7.67
C ILE A 11 6.29 -3.99 8.37
N GLY A 12 6.66 -2.87 7.73
CA GLY A 12 6.41 -1.52 8.25
C GLY A 12 5.34 -0.75 7.48
N GLN A 13 5.04 0.48 7.92
CA GLN A 13 4.03 1.35 7.30
C GLN A 13 4.21 1.53 5.78
N LYS A 14 5.46 1.66 5.31
CA LYS A 14 5.77 1.79 3.87
C LYS A 14 5.26 0.59 3.05
N TYR A 15 5.29 -0.62 3.61
CA TYR A 15 4.72 -1.79 2.94
C TYR A 15 3.21 -1.66 2.79
N TYR A 16 2.49 -1.24 3.84
CA TYR A 16 1.04 -1.08 3.77
C TYR A 16 0.63 -0.05 2.72
N GLU A 17 1.30 1.10 2.69
CA GLU A 17 1.09 2.14 1.67
C GLU A 17 1.35 1.62 0.25
N THR A 18 2.45 0.88 0.06
CA THR A 18 2.81 0.33 -1.25
C THR A 18 1.85 -0.79 -1.67
N LYS A 19 1.40 -1.62 -0.71
CA LYS A 19 0.42 -2.68 -0.97
C LYS A 19 -0.87 -2.07 -1.51
N LEU A 20 -1.34 -0.98 -0.91
CA LEU A 20 -2.55 -0.33 -1.38
C LEU A 20 -2.36 0.29 -2.78
N ALA A 21 -1.17 0.84 -3.08
CA ALA A 21 -0.81 1.29 -4.43
C ALA A 21 -0.84 0.14 -5.44
N GLY A 22 -0.26 -1.00 -5.08
CA GLY A 22 -0.32 -2.23 -5.88
C GLY A 22 -1.76 -2.69 -6.13
N MET A 23 -2.58 -2.76 -5.08
CA MET A 23 -3.98 -3.14 -5.17
C MET A 23 -4.79 -2.21 -6.09
N PHE A 24 -4.55 -0.89 -6.03
CA PHE A 24 -5.15 0.06 -6.97
C PHE A 24 -4.73 -0.25 -8.42
N THR A 25 -3.44 -0.45 -8.67
CA THR A 25 -2.94 -0.68 -10.03
C THR A 25 -3.47 -1.97 -10.65
N CYS A 26 -3.60 -3.05 -9.86
CA CYS A 26 -4.21 -4.30 -10.33
C CYS A 26 -5.70 -4.14 -10.66
N ALA A 27 -6.37 -3.24 -9.97
CA ALA A 27 -7.81 -3.03 -10.05
C ALA A 27 -8.22 -2.05 -11.16
N ALA A 28 -7.34 -1.10 -11.49
CA ALA A 28 -7.57 -0.03 -12.45
C ALA A 28 -7.12 -0.40 -13.87
N LYS A 29 -7.94 -1.19 -14.58
CA LYS A 29 -7.70 -1.59 -15.98
C LYS A 29 -7.45 -0.41 -16.92
N ASP A 30 -8.11 0.71 -16.65
CA ASP A 30 -7.96 1.96 -17.41
C ASP A 30 -6.51 2.51 -17.40
N LEU A 31 -5.66 2.11 -16.43
CA LEU A 31 -4.23 2.46 -16.37
C LEU A 31 -3.40 1.91 -17.53
N THR A 32 -3.87 0.85 -18.19
CA THR A 32 -3.12 0.19 -19.27
C THR A 32 -2.95 1.07 -20.52
N LYS A 33 -3.79 2.10 -20.67
CA LYS A 33 -3.70 3.08 -21.75
C LYS A 33 -4.05 4.47 -21.24
N LEU A 34 -3.04 5.25 -20.87
CA LEU A 34 -3.21 6.63 -20.44
C LEU A 34 -2.27 7.56 -21.20
N TYR A 35 -2.81 8.69 -21.64
CA TYR A 35 -2.04 9.81 -22.15
C TYR A 35 -2.06 10.95 -21.16
N ARG A 36 -0.89 11.57 -20.95
CA ARG A 36 -0.82 12.81 -20.18
C ARG A 36 -1.45 13.93 -21.00
N ILE A 37 -2.56 14.45 -20.50
CA ILE A 37 -3.28 15.58 -21.11
C ILE A 37 -2.59 16.88 -20.72
N GLY A 38 -2.17 17.00 -19.47
CA GLY A 38 -1.48 18.17 -18.98
C GLY A 38 -0.98 18.04 -17.56
N SER A 39 -0.27 19.07 -17.10
CA SER A 39 0.15 19.20 -15.72
C SER A 39 0.39 20.67 -15.41
N SER A 40 -0.35 21.18 -14.43
CA SER A 40 -0.25 22.57 -14.00
C SER A 40 -1.04 22.75 -12.71
N THR A 41 -0.84 23.89 -12.07
CA THR A 41 -1.65 24.33 -10.94
C THR A 41 -3.03 24.82 -11.36
N VAL A 42 -3.22 25.22 -12.63
CA VAL A 42 -4.51 25.72 -13.17
C VAL A 42 -5.63 24.69 -13.18
N TYR A 43 -5.28 23.40 -13.07
CA TYR A 43 -6.24 22.30 -12.95
C TYR A 43 -6.89 22.22 -11.57
N THR A 44 -6.43 23.00 -10.59
CA THR A 44 -7.02 23.07 -9.25
C THR A 44 -7.40 24.50 -8.90
N THR A 45 -8.25 24.68 -7.89
CA THR A 45 -8.57 26.02 -7.39
C THR A 45 -7.50 26.61 -6.47
N ASN A 46 -6.36 25.93 -6.26
CA ASN A 46 -5.28 26.37 -5.38
C ASN A 46 -3.94 26.30 -6.10
N ALA A 47 -3.29 27.46 -6.30
CA ALA A 47 -2.00 27.56 -6.98
C ALA A 47 -0.85 26.81 -6.28
N LEU A 48 -1.02 26.40 -5.03
CA LEU A 48 -0.05 25.60 -4.27
C LEU A 48 -0.15 24.10 -4.56
N ILE A 49 -1.17 23.67 -5.30
CA ILE A 49 -1.40 22.27 -5.68
C ILE A 49 -1.26 22.15 -7.20
N THR A 50 -0.38 21.26 -7.64
CA THR A 50 -0.28 20.85 -9.04
C THR A 50 -1.12 19.60 -9.25
N ALA A 51 -1.89 19.54 -10.33
CA ALA A 51 -2.51 18.31 -10.79
C ALA A 51 -1.92 17.88 -12.14
N ILE A 52 -1.74 16.57 -12.30
CA ILE A 52 -1.37 15.91 -13.55
C ILE A 52 -2.61 15.16 -14.02
N GLU A 53 -3.12 15.51 -15.20
CA GLU A 53 -4.27 14.85 -15.80
C GLU A 53 -3.79 13.77 -16.77
N LEU A 54 -4.27 12.55 -16.55
CA LEU A 54 -4.06 11.39 -17.38
C LEU A 54 -5.42 10.91 -17.91
N GLY A 55 -5.57 10.84 -19.23
CA GLY A 55 -6.81 10.43 -19.88
C GLY A 55 -6.66 9.14 -20.66
N ASN A 56 -7.63 8.24 -20.53
CA ASN A 56 -7.75 7.06 -21.39
C ASN A 56 -8.56 7.44 -22.64
N PRO A 57 -7.98 7.38 -23.86
CA PRO A 57 -8.65 7.80 -25.08
C PRO A 57 -9.86 6.92 -25.44
N ASP A 58 -9.85 5.65 -25.02
CA ASP A 58 -10.81 4.63 -25.41
C ASP A 58 -12.00 4.61 -24.44
N THR A 59 -11.71 4.60 -23.14
CA THR A 59 -12.75 4.51 -22.09
C THR A 59 -13.21 5.86 -21.57
N LYS A 60 -12.50 6.94 -21.90
CA LYS A 60 -12.69 8.30 -21.36
C LYS A 60 -12.43 8.44 -19.85
N ALA A 61 -11.94 7.38 -19.19
CA ALA A 61 -11.54 7.44 -17.80
C ALA A 61 -10.40 8.45 -17.60
N GLY A 62 -10.49 9.27 -16.55
CA GLY A 62 -9.48 10.25 -16.16
C GLY A 62 -8.87 9.90 -14.81
N LEU A 63 -7.56 10.04 -14.68
CA LEU A 63 -6.84 9.99 -13.42
C LEU A 63 -6.09 11.30 -13.20
N HIS A 64 -6.33 11.91 -12.05
CA HIS A 64 -5.76 13.21 -11.71
C HIS A 64 -4.89 13.04 -10.48
N VAL A 65 -3.57 13.07 -10.70
CA VAL A 65 -2.58 12.94 -9.63
C VAL A 65 -2.27 14.33 -9.09
N THR A 66 -2.55 14.57 -7.82
CA THR A 66 -2.32 15.86 -7.17
C THR A 66 -1.13 15.80 -6.23
N ILE A 67 -0.27 16.80 -6.31
CA ILE A 67 0.92 16.97 -5.47
C ILE A 67 1.05 18.45 -5.06
N HIS A 68 1.81 18.71 -4.00
CA HIS A 68 2.25 20.06 -3.70
C HIS A 68 3.09 20.61 -4.86
N ALA A 69 2.82 21.84 -5.29
CA ALA A 69 3.62 22.52 -6.33
C ALA A 69 5.10 22.61 -5.91
N THR A 70 5.34 22.77 -4.60
CA THR A 70 6.66 22.63 -3.97
C THR A 70 6.74 21.31 -3.21
N SER A 71 7.51 20.35 -3.71
CA SER A 71 7.57 18.99 -3.13
C SER A 71 8.07 18.91 -1.68
N SER A 72 8.82 19.93 -1.23
CA SER A 72 9.29 20.03 0.15
C SER A 72 8.23 20.58 1.12
N ASP A 73 7.09 21.05 0.62
CA ASP A 73 6.02 21.65 1.44
C ASP A 73 5.49 20.63 2.48
N LYS A 74 5.27 21.17 3.67
CA LYS A 74 4.82 20.45 4.86
C LYS A 74 3.49 20.96 5.39
N ILE A 75 2.92 21.97 4.75
CA ILE A 75 1.67 22.61 5.15
C ILE A 75 0.49 21.87 4.51
N LYS A 76 -0.63 21.84 5.24
CA LYS A 76 -1.90 21.28 4.79
C LYS A 76 -2.60 22.31 3.89
N HIS A 77 -2.96 21.92 2.67
CA HIS A 77 -3.63 22.80 1.70
C HIS A 77 -4.96 22.22 1.23
N GLY A 78 -6.00 23.04 1.27
CA GLY A 78 -7.31 22.74 0.68
C GLY A 78 -7.38 23.18 -0.78
N PHE A 79 -8.03 22.38 -1.63
CA PHE A 79 -8.29 22.71 -3.02
C PHE A 79 -9.56 22.03 -3.50
N ASN A 80 -10.18 22.59 -4.54
CA ASN A 80 -11.23 21.94 -5.31
C ASN A 80 -10.71 21.63 -6.71
N PHE A 81 -11.38 20.70 -7.38
CA PHE A 81 -10.90 20.12 -8.62
C PHE A 81 -11.99 20.24 -9.70
N PRO A 82 -11.92 21.27 -10.56
CA PRO A 82 -12.80 21.39 -11.72
C PRO A 82 -12.50 20.27 -12.72
N VAL A 83 -13.51 19.48 -13.06
CA VAL A 83 -13.39 18.36 -14.01
C VAL A 83 -14.53 18.35 -15.00
N SER A 84 -14.24 17.82 -16.19
CA SER A 84 -15.24 17.44 -17.18
C SER A 84 -15.38 15.93 -17.14
N THR A 85 -16.55 15.43 -16.75
CA THR A 85 -16.87 14.00 -16.84
C THR A 85 -17.69 13.72 -18.10
N SER A 86 -17.86 12.44 -18.43
CA SER A 86 -18.68 12.00 -19.58
C SER A 86 -20.13 12.52 -19.57
N ARG A 87 -20.63 12.99 -18.42
CA ARG A 87 -22.01 13.49 -18.27
C ARG A 87 -22.12 14.98 -18.00
N ARG A 88 -21.14 15.57 -17.33
CA ARG A 88 -21.19 17.00 -16.98
C ARG A 88 -19.83 17.56 -16.59
N ASN A 89 -19.72 18.87 -16.71
CA ASN A 89 -18.68 19.63 -16.04
C ASN A 89 -19.12 19.88 -14.59
N GLN A 90 -18.20 19.69 -13.65
CA GLN A 90 -18.47 19.89 -12.24
C GLN A 90 -17.17 20.17 -11.49
N THR A 91 -17.31 20.79 -10.33
CA THR A 91 -16.21 20.93 -9.38
C THR A 91 -16.33 19.85 -8.33
N ILE A 92 -15.23 19.17 -8.03
CA ILE A 92 -15.14 18.19 -6.94
C ILE A 92 -14.48 18.90 -5.73
N PRO A 93 -15.07 18.86 -4.53
CA PRO A 93 -16.32 18.17 -4.16
C PRO A 93 -17.56 18.88 -4.74
N ALA A 94 -18.61 18.11 -5.07
CA ALA A 94 -19.84 18.67 -5.64
C ALA A 94 -20.77 19.27 -4.56
N THR A 95 -20.73 18.73 -3.34
CA THR A 95 -21.37 19.38 -2.20
C THR A 95 -20.55 20.59 -1.77
N GLY A 96 -21.10 21.78 -1.95
CA GLY A 96 -20.53 23.01 -1.38
C GLY A 96 -20.47 22.87 0.15
N GLY A 97 -19.28 22.93 0.73
CA GLY A 97 -19.11 22.79 2.17
C GLY A 97 -17.74 22.28 2.62
N PHE A 98 -16.98 21.63 1.72
CA PHE A 98 -15.66 21.07 2.05
C PHE A 98 -14.69 21.16 0.86
N ASN A 99 -13.38 21.16 1.13
CA ASN A 99 -12.31 21.11 0.11
C ASN A 99 -11.59 19.76 0.14
N ILE A 100 -11.03 19.32 -0.99
CA ILE A 100 -10.03 18.23 -1.00
C ILE A 100 -8.79 18.75 -0.27
N VAL A 101 -8.23 17.96 0.66
CA VAL A 101 -7.09 18.41 1.44
C VAL A 101 -5.86 17.56 1.15
N LEU A 102 -4.74 18.20 0.82
CA LEU A 102 -3.43 17.57 0.71
C LEU A 102 -2.62 17.83 1.99
N ASN A 103 -2.30 16.77 2.73
CA ASN A 103 -1.46 16.85 3.93
C ASN A 103 0.03 17.00 3.58
N ARG A 104 0.87 17.16 4.61
CA ARG A 104 2.34 17.26 4.49
C ARG A 104 2.91 16.18 3.57
N ARG A 105 3.55 16.58 2.47
CA ARG A 105 4.16 15.67 1.47
C ARG A 105 3.20 14.57 0.97
N GLY A 106 1.90 14.85 0.98
CA GLY A 106 0.87 13.96 0.47
C GLY A 106 0.76 14.03 -1.05
N SER A 107 0.16 13.00 -1.61
CA SER A 107 -0.32 12.94 -2.99
C SER A 107 -1.73 12.36 -2.96
N LYS A 108 -2.60 12.70 -3.91
CA LYS A 108 -3.90 12.02 -4.07
C LYS A 108 -4.18 11.71 -5.53
N ILE A 109 -5.02 10.71 -5.77
CA ILE A 109 -5.49 10.36 -7.11
C ILE A 109 -7.01 10.52 -7.15
N VAL A 110 -7.49 11.47 -7.97
CA VAL A 110 -8.91 11.64 -8.25
C VAL A 110 -9.23 10.91 -9.55
N ALA A 111 -10.09 9.89 -9.47
CA ALA A 111 -10.56 9.18 -10.66
C ALA A 111 -11.88 9.77 -11.15
N THR A 112 -12.02 9.96 -12.46
CA THR A 112 -13.26 10.33 -13.16
C THR A 112 -13.57 9.31 -14.24
N ASP A 113 -14.86 9.13 -14.53
CA ASP A 113 -15.36 8.18 -15.54
C ASP A 113 -14.75 6.77 -15.43
N PHE A 114 -14.50 6.35 -14.19
CA PHE A 114 -13.77 5.12 -13.90
C PHE A 114 -14.70 3.91 -14.00
N THR A 115 -14.26 2.85 -14.69
CA THR A 115 -15.12 1.70 -14.95
C THR A 115 -15.17 0.72 -13.77
N LEU A 116 -16.36 0.46 -13.24
CA LEU A 116 -16.64 -0.53 -12.20
C LEU A 116 -17.63 -1.57 -12.71
N GLY A 117 -17.12 -2.69 -13.24
CA GLY A 117 -17.95 -3.70 -13.89
C GLY A 117 -18.62 -3.12 -15.13
N ASN A 118 -19.95 -3.11 -15.15
CA ASN A 118 -20.76 -2.54 -16.22
C ASN A 118 -21.25 -1.10 -15.91
N LYS A 119 -20.74 -0.49 -14.84
CA LYS A 119 -21.09 0.88 -14.43
C LYS A 119 -19.89 1.80 -14.54
N THR A 120 -20.19 3.08 -14.68
CA THR A 120 -19.19 4.14 -14.66
C THR A 120 -19.34 4.92 -13.36
N LEU A 121 -18.24 5.02 -12.64
CA LEU A 121 -18.09 5.93 -11.52
C LEU A 121 -17.68 7.29 -12.08
N LEU A 122 -18.61 8.26 -12.08
CA LEU A 122 -18.36 9.56 -12.70
C LEU A 122 -17.23 10.30 -12.00
N TYR A 123 -17.18 10.22 -10.68
CA TYR A 123 -15.98 10.55 -9.92
C TYR A 123 -15.98 9.90 -8.54
N SER A 124 -14.77 9.79 -7.98
CA SER A 124 -14.56 9.48 -6.58
C SER A 124 -13.63 10.51 -5.97
N ARG A 125 -14.09 11.27 -4.98
CA ARG A 125 -13.19 12.16 -4.22
C ARG A 125 -12.22 11.32 -3.39
N PRO A 126 -10.91 11.48 -3.50
CA PRO A 126 -10.01 10.81 -2.58
C PRO A 126 -10.00 11.55 -1.24
N LYS A 127 -10.53 10.90 -0.20
CA LYS A 127 -9.67 10.65 0.95
C LYS A 127 -8.98 9.27 0.81
N ALA A 128 -9.04 8.61 -0.35
CA ALA A 128 -8.34 7.35 -0.62
C ALA A 128 -7.15 7.61 -1.52
N ASP A 129 -5.96 7.16 -1.15
CA ASP A 129 -4.84 7.08 -2.10
C ASP A 129 -5.09 5.96 -3.13
N TRP A 130 -6.12 5.11 -2.93
CA TRP A 130 -6.34 3.87 -3.69
C TRP A 130 -7.82 3.54 -3.86
N LEU A 131 -8.22 3.31 -5.10
CA LEU A 131 -9.48 2.67 -5.47
C LEU A 131 -9.24 1.16 -5.62
N VAL A 132 -9.59 0.36 -4.62
CA VAL A 132 -9.47 -1.09 -4.78
C VAL A 132 -10.79 -1.62 -5.34
N ARG A 133 -10.85 -1.79 -6.66
CA ARG A 133 -11.84 -2.66 -7.30
C ARG A 133 -11.42 -4.10 -7.01
N ALA A 134 -12.07 -4.70 -6.02
CA ALA A 134 -11.79 -6.06 -5.60
C ALA A 134 -12.52 -7.12 -6.42
N THR A 135 -13.62 -6.74 -7.09
CA THR A 135 -14.35 -7.54 -8.08
C THR A 135 -15.10 -6.60 -9.02
N ASN A 136 -15.86 -7.13 -10.00
CA ASN A 136 -16.77 -6.33 -10.83
C ASN A 136 -17.90 -5.61 -10.03
N ARG A 137 -18.06 -5.91 -8.74
CA ARG A 137 -19.16 -5.44 -7.89
C ARG A 137 -18.71 -4.87 -6.54
N LEU A 138 -17.41 -4.78 -6.24
CA LEU A 138 -16.92 -4.29 -4.94
C LEU A 138 -15.96 -3.12 -5.13
N LEU A 139 -16.35 -1.98 -4.58
CA LEU A 139 -15.58 -0.75 -4.52
C LEU A 139 -15.10 -0.52 -3.09
N VAL A 140 -13.79 -0.45 -2.88
CA VAL A 140 -13.23 -0.04 -1.58
C VAL A 140 -12.61 1.34 -1.68
N LYS A 141 -13.04 2.20 -0.77
CA LYS A 141 -12.59 3.57 -0.63
C LYS A 141 -11.98 3.77 0.75
N SER A 142 -10.66 3.96 0.77
CA SER A 142 -9.93 4.29 2.00
C SER A 142 -10.14 5.75 2.41
N SER A 143 -10.00 6.07 3.68
CA SER A 143 -9.84 7.45 4.15
C SER A 143 -8.37 7.74 4.46
N THR A 144 -7.94 9.00 4.41
CA THR A 144 -6.56 9.44 4.71
C THR A 144 -6.52 10.22 6.02
N ALA A 145 -7.40 9.92 6.99
CA ALA A 145 -7.26 10.57 8.29
C ALA A 145 -5.90 10.15 8.86
N GLU A 146 -4.90 11.02 8.70
CA GLU A 146 -3.55 10.80 9.21
C GLU A 146 -3.51 11.00 10.72
N ASP A 147 -4.44 11.82 11.21
CA ASP A 147 -4.67 12.09 12.62
C ASP A 147 -6.18 12.31 12.86
N PRO A 148 -6.88 11.40 13.57
CA PRO A 148 -8.29 11.55 13.91
C PRO A 148 -8.63 12.87 14.61
N SER A 149 -7.67 13.51 15.29
CA SER A 149 -7.87 14.75 16.04
C SER A 149 -7.82 16.03 15.20
N HIS A 150 -7.26 15.99 13.98
CA HIS A 150 -7.05 17.17 13.12
C HIS A 150 -7.75 17.11 11.75
N ASP A 151 -8.48 16.03 11.46
CA ASP A 151 -9.01 15.68 10.13
C ASP A 151 -10.53 15.37 10.12
N SER A 152 -11.25 15.84 11.14
CA SER A 152 -12.66 15.53 11.43
C SER A 152 -13.68 16.14 10.45
N ALA A 153 -13.25 16.91 9.45
CA ALA A 153 -14.12 17.62 8.50
C ALA A 153 -14.09 17.04 7.06
N ASP A 154 -13.58 15.82 6.86
CA ASP A 154 -13.36 15.29 5.51
C ASP A 154 -14.45 14.31 5.04
N GLY A 155 -15.31 14.80 4.14
CA GLY A 155 -16.29 13.98 3.42
C GLY A 155 -15.69 13.19 2.25
N ASN A 156 -16.08 11.93 2.12
CA ASN A 156 -15.88 11.10 0.94
C ASN A 156 -17.08 11.25 0.01
N GLU A 157 -16.87 11.63 -1.25
CA GLU A 157 -17.94 11.69 -2.26
C GLU A 157 -17.80 10.60 -3.32
N LEU A 158 -18.92 10.00 -3.69
CA LEU A 158 -19.08 9.03 -4.76
C LEU A 158 -20.28 9.44 -5.61
N LEU A 159 -20.10 9.63 -6.92
CA LEU A 159 -21.22 9.85 -7.82
C LEU A 159 -21.36 8.65 -8.75
N ALA A 160 -22.43 7.88 -8.55
CA ALA A 160 -22.70 6.67 -9.33
C ALA A 160 -24.05 6.76 -10.04
N ALA A 161 -24.14 6.17 -11.23
CA ALA A 161 -25.40 6.00 -11.95
C ALA A 161 -26.21 4.84 -11.34
N SER A 162 -26.95 5.09 -10.24
CA SER A 162 -27.75 4.08 -9.53
C SER A 162 -29.03 4.69 -9.00
N ALA A 163 -30.15 3.96 -9.11
CA ALA A 163 -31.45 4.40 -8.63
C ALA A 163 -31.71 3.95 -7.18
N SER A 164 -31.21 2.78 -6.77
CA SER A 164 -31.42 2.25 -5.41
C SER A 164 -30.11 2.18 -4.59
N HIS A 165 -30.25 2.28 -3.27
CA HIS A 165 -29.17 2.14 -2.30
C HIS A 165 -29.69 1.67 -0.94
N LYS A 166 -28.85 0.98 -0.17
CA LYS A 166 -29.07 0.60 1.22
C LYS A 166 -27.78 0.71 2.01
N VAL A 167 -27.81 1.42 3.14
CA VAL A 167 -26.71 1.39 4.11
C VAL A 167 -26.86 0.12 4.94
N ALA A 168 -25.90 -0.79 4.83
CA ALA A 168 -25.91 -2.06 5.56
C ALA A 168 -25.32 -1.93 6.97
N THR A 169 -24.25 -1.12 7.12
CA THR A 169 -23.62 -0.81 8.40
C THR A 169 -22.75 0.45 8.30
N GLY A 170 -22.36 1.02 9.43
CA GLY A 170 -21.45 2.17 9.57
C GLY A 170 -22.15 3.53 9.65
N THR A 171 -21.40 4.59 9.39
CA THR A 171 -21.89 5.98 9.45
C THR A 171 -22.90 6.24 8.35
N THR A 172 -24.03 6.86 8.70
CA THR A 172 -25.08 7.24 7.74
C THR A 172 -24.55 8.28 6.73
N PRO A 173 -24.44 7.94 5.43
CA PRO A 173 -24.11 8.89 4.38
C PRO A 173 -25.32 9.78 4.07
N THR A 174 -25.06 10.92 3.44
CA THR A 174 -26.09 11.70 2.76
C THR A 174 -26.17 11.29 1.30
N PHE A 175 -27.39 11.28 0.77
CA PHE A 175 -27.71 10.88 -0.58
C PHE A 175 -28.44 12.02 -1.27
N ALA A 176 -27.98 12.40 -2.46
CA ALA A 176 -28.63 13.40 -3.30
C ALA A 176 -28.76 12.86 -4.72
N VAL A 177 -29.99 12.75 -5.22
CA VAL A 177 -30.21 12.46 -6.64
C VAL A 177 -29.93 13.72 -7.44
N THR A 178 -29.00 13.63 -8.36
CA THR A 178 -28.67 14.67 -9.33
C THR A 178 -29.12 14.21 -10.71
N ASN A 179 -29.77 15.08 -11.49
CA ASN A 179 -30.25 14.79 -12.85
C ASN A 179 -31.02 13.46 -13.01
N SER A 180 -32.13 13.29 -12.29
CA SER A 180 -33.11 12.18 -12.40
C SER A 180 -32.62 10.74 -12.21
N SER A 181 -31.32 10.43 -12.28
CA SER A 181 -30.79 9.06 -12.17
C SER A 181 -29.41 8.92 -11.51
N ASP A 182 -28.70 10.02 -11.24
CA ASP A 182 -27.33 9.95 -10.70
C ASP A 182 -27.35 10.18 -9.20
N LEU A 183 -26.76 9.26 -8.45
CA LEU A 183 -26.77 9.30 -7.00
C LEU A 183 -25.44 9.81 -6.48
N LEU A 184 -25.45 11.02 -5.92
CA LEU A 184 -24.35 11.58 -5.16
C LEU A 184 -24.43 11.04 -3.73
N VAL A 185 -23.39 10.35 -3.31
CA VAL A 185 -23.22 9.85 -1.95
C VAL A 185 -22.12 10.63 -1.28
N SER A 186 -22.42 11.29 -0.18
CA SER A 186 -21.43 11.98 0.65
C SER A 186 -21.37 11.31 2.01
N CYS A 187 -20.21 10.81 2.39
CA CYS A 187 -20.02 10.09 3.64
C CYS A 187 -18.88 10.74 4.42
N THR A 188 -19.15 11.27 5.60
CA THR A 188 -18.09 11.62 6.55
C THR A 188 -17.55 10.32 7.15
N GLN A 189 -16.26 10.04 6.94
CA GLN A 189 -15.68 8.79 7.42
C GLN A 189 -15.44 8.87 8.94
N GLY A 190 -16.09 7.99 9.70
CA GLY A 190 -15.74 7.70 11.10
C GLY A 190 -14.76 6.53 11.23
N ASP A 191 -14.52 6.06 12.46
CA ASP A 191 -13.55 4.99 12.75
C ASP A 191 -14.02 3.57 12.34
N SER A 192 -15.26 3.44 11.87
CA SER A 192 -15.86 2.17 11.45
C SER A 192 -15.96 2.05 9.93
N VAL A 193 -16.09 0.82 9.43
CA VAL A 193 -16.37 0.58 8.01
C VAL A 193 -17.84 0.89 7.72
N THR A 194 -18.08 1.73 6.72
CA THR A 194 -19.42 1.96 6.18
C THR A 194 -19.62 1.12 4.92
N VAL A 195 -20.71 0.35 4.89
CA VAL A 195 -21.06 -0.52 3.77
C VAL A 195 -22.34 0.00 3.13
N ILE A 196 -22.25 0.36 1.85
CA ILE A 196 -23.40 0.79 1.05
C ILE A 196 -23.60 -0.21 -0.07
N GLN A 197 -24.80 -0.80 -0.13
CA GLN A 197 -25.23 -1.70 -1.18
C GLN A 197 -26.02 -0.90 -2.21
N PHE A 198 -25.60 -0.95 -3.46
CA PHE A 198 -26.35 -0.47 -4.62
C PHE A 198 -26.86 -1.69 -5.40
N ASP A 199 -27.66 -1.45 -6.44
CA ASP A 199 -28.23 -2.51 -7.29
C ASP A 199 -27.16 -3.50 -7.79
N ASP A 200 -26.05 -2.97 -8.33
CA ASP A 200 -25.05 -3.75 -9.04
C ASP A 200 -23.70 -3.84 -8.31
N PHE A 201 -23.46 -3.03 -7.28
CA PHE A 201 -22.18 -3.00 -6.59
C PHE A 201 -22.33 -2.65 -5.10
N ILE A 202 -21.29 -2.94 -4.33
CA ILE A 202 -21.13 -2.60 -2.93
C ILE A 202 -19.98 -1.61 -2.82
N ALA A 203 -20.17 -0.51 -2.10
CA ALA A 203 -19.11 0.41 -1.73
C ALA A 203 -18.78 0.26 -0.24
N LEU A 204 -17.49 0.07 0.06
CA LEU A 204 -16.92 0.11 1.40
C LEU A 204 -16.19 1.43 1.58
N PHE A 205 -16.58 2.21 2.59
CA PHE A 205 -15.83 3.38 3.04
C PHE A 205 -15.10 2.98 4.32
N VAL A 206 -13.78 2.97 4.27
CA VAL A 206 -12.91 2.28 5.22
C VAL A 206 -11.85 3.26 5.77
N PRO A 207 -11.61 3.32 7.08
CA PRO A 207 -10.49 4.10 7.64
C PRO A 207 -9.12 3.66 7.08
N ARG A 208 -8.14 4.56 6.96
CA ARG A 208 -6.77 4.22 6.47
C ARG A 208 -6.17 3.03 7.20
N THR A 209 -6.22 3.10 8.53
CA THR A 209 -5.64 2.11 9.45
C THR A 209 -6.30 0.74 9.29
N THR A 210 -7.60 0.71 8.99
CA THR A 210 -8.33 -0.52 8.64
C THR A 210 -8.00 -0.98 7.22
N THR A 211 -7.78 -0.06 6.28
CA THR A 211 -7.41 -0.40 4.90
C THR A 211 -6.01 -1.03 4.83
N TRP A 212 -5.07 -0.62 5.69
CA TRP A 212 -3.76 -1.28 5.82
C TRP A 212 -3.88 -2.76 6.18
N LYS A 213 -4.98 -3.18 6.81
CA LYS A 213 -5.28 -4.56 7.16
C LYS A 213 -5.88 -5.36 6.00
N PHE A 214 -6.23 -4.74 4.87
CA PHE A 214 -6.80 -5.46 3.73
C PHE A 214 -5.73 -6.17 2.90
N GLN A 215 -6.05 -7.37 2.44
CA GLN A 215 -5.28 -8.13 1.47
C GLN A 215 -6.21 -8.65 0.38
N THR A 216 -5.69 -8.82 -0.83
CA THR A 216 -6.39 -9.48 -1.93
C THR A 216 -5.86 -10.89 -2.11
N TRP A 217 -6.73 -11.88 -2.16
CA TRP A 217 -6.36 -13.25 -2.51
C TRP A 217 -6.96 -13.64 -3.85
N THR A 218 -6.21 -14.42 -4.61
CA THR A 218 -6.68 -14.98 -5.88
C THR A 218 -7.57 -16.18 -5.60
N LEU A 219 -8.70 -16.25 -6.29
CA LEU A 219 -9.60 -17.41 -6.29
C LEU A 219 -9.11 -18.52 -7.23
N THR A 220 -8.00 -18.29 -7.91
CA THR A 220 -7.40 -19.18 -8.90
C THR A 220 -5.91 -19.39 -8.60
N ASN A 221 -5.34 -20.46 -9.14
CA ASN A 221 -3.88 -20.71 -9.10
C ASN A 221 -3.09 -19.78 -10.04
N ASP A 222 -3.79 -19.02 -10.90
CA ASP A 222 -3.16 -18.06 -11.80
C ASP A 222 -2.60 -16.85 -11.02
N PRO A 223 -1.28 -16.60 -11.04
CA PRO A 223 -0.70 -15.41 -10.42
C PRO A 223 -1.13 -14.10 -11.11
N ASN A 224 -1.64 -14.15 -12.34
CA ASN A 224 -2.20 -13.02 -13.09
C ASN A 224 -3.72 -12.96 -13.01
N SER A 225 -4.32 -13.53 -11.94
CA SER A 225 -5.76 -13.59 -11.77
C SER A 225 -6.41 -12.21 -11.95
N PRO A 226 -7.43 -12.08 -12.81
CA PRO A 226 -8.07 -10.80 -13.05
C PRO A 226 -8.83 -10.33 -11.80
N ALA A 227 -9.07 -9.03 -11.69
CA ALA A 227 -9.70 -8.43 -10.50
C ALA A 227 -11.05 -9.07 -10.11
N ASP A 228 -11.82 -9.64 -11.03
CA ASP A 228 -13.08 -10.34 -10.74
C ASP A 228 -12.91 -11.74 -10.13
N LYS A 229 -11.67 -12.21 -10.02
CA LYS A 229 -11.27 -13.46 -9.37
C LYS A 229 -10.46 -13.19 -8.10
N LEU A 230 -10.62 -12.01 -7.50
CA LEU A 230 -10.01 -11.67 -6.23
C LEU A 230 -11.08 -11.60 -5.12
N VAL A 231 -10.65 -11.84 -3.88
CA VAL A 231 -11.42 -11.53 -2.66
C VAL A 231 -10.61 -10.62 -1.77
N ILE A 232 -11.28 -9.72 -1.05
CA ILE A 232 -10.62 -8.94 0.01
C ILE A 232 -10.75 -9.70 1.33
N VAL A 233 -9.64 -9.77 2.05
CA VAL A 233 -9.57 -10.34 3.39
C VAL A 233 -8.97 -9.30 4.34
N THR A 234 -9.60 -9.12 5.50
CA THR A 234 -9.06 -8.29 6.58
C THR A 234 -8.16 -9.14 7.48
N VAL A 235 -6.92 -8.69 7.67
CA VAL A 235 -5.88 -9.41 8.43
C VAL A 235 -5.08 -8.46 9.32
N HIS A 236 -4.53 -8.96 10.43
CA HIS A 236 -3.82 -8.06 11.36
C HIS A 236 -2.40 -7.70 10.89
N TYR A 237 -1.61 -8.68 10.43
CA TYR A 237 -0.22 -8.46 9.99
C TYR A 237 0.04 -9.04 8.59
N LEU A 238 0.01 -10.36 8.45
CA LEU A 238 0.16 -11.02 7.16
C LEU A 238 -0.52 -12.38 7.18
N VAL A 239 -1.43 -12.63 6.26
CA VAL A 239 -1.92 -13.99 5.99
C VAL A 239 -1.45 -14.40 4.60
N ARG A 240 -0.95 -15.62 4.48
CA ARG A 240 -0.59 -16.27 3.24
C ARG A 240 -1.71 -17.27 2.94
N GLY A 241 -2.42 -17.03 1.84
CA GLY A 241 -3.47 -17.91 1.39
C GLY A 241 -2.92 -19.04 0.53
N THR A 242 -3.58 -20.19 0.58
CA THR A 242 -3.58 -21.16 -0.52
C THR A 242 -4.77 -20.86 -1.45
N PRO A 243 -4.74 -21.27 -2.73
CA PRO A 243 -5.86 -21.07 -3.64
C PRO A 243 -7.14 -21.75 -3.14
N LEU A 244 -8.32 -21.25 -3.53
CA LEU A 244 -9.62 -21.84 -3.15
C LEU A 244 -9.65 -23.34 -3.36
N SER A 245 -10.23 -24.08 -2.40
CA SER A 245 -10.56 -25.48 -2.62
C SER A 245 -11.58 -25.62 -3.75
N LYS A 246 -11.57 -26.76 -4.46
CA LYS A 246 -12.47 -27.06 -5.61
C LYS A 246 -13.97 -26.86 -5.30
N ASN A 247 -14.37 -26.80 -4.03
CA ASN A 247 -15.76 -26.66 -3.59
C ASN A 247 -16.15 -25.21 -3.22
N GLY A 248 -15.31 -24.21 -3.53
CA GLY A 248 -15.59 -22.80 -3.23
C GLY A 248 -15.47 -22.43 -1.74
N ALA A 249 -15.04 -23.36 -0.89
CA ALA A 249 -14.73 -23.07 0.50
C ALA A 249 -13.40 -22.28 0.57
N ILE A 250 -13.41 -21.18 1.32
CA ILE A 250 -12.23 -20.36 1.61
C ILE A 250 -11.27 -21.24 2.43
N PRO A 251 -10.06 -21.52 1.94
CA PRO A 251 -9.11 -22.39 2.62
C PRO A 251 -8.71 -21.76 3.96
N LYS A 252 -8.31 -22.64 4.90
CA LYS A 252 -7.86 -22.19 6.22
C LYS A 252 -6.67 -21.24 6.03
N PRO A 253 -6.75 -19.98 6.48
CA PRO A 253 -5.64 -19.06 6.40
C PRO A 253 -4.43 -19.56 7.18
N GLU A 254 -3.23 -19.41 6.63
CA GLU A 254 -1.97 -19.53 7.38
C GLU A 254 -1.35 -18.14 7.48
N GLY A 255 -1.06 -17.65 8.68
CA GLY A 255 -0.63 -16.26 8.83
C GLY A 255 0.24 -16.00 10.03
N ASN A 256 0.71 -14.78 10.11
CA ASN A 256 1.37 -14.22 11.26
C ASN A 256 0.44 -13.14 11.83
N ALA A 257 0.29 -13.15 13.14
CA ALA A 257 -0.46 -12.17 13.89
C ALA A 257 0.45 -11.59 14.98
N ASP A 258 0.50 -10.27 15.05
CA ASP A 258 1.08 -9.49 16.15
C ASP A 258 0.03 -9.20 17.25
N SER A 259 -1.26 -9.44 16.99
CA SER A 259 -2.34 -9.46 18.00
C SER A 259 -3.53 -10.34 17.56
N ALA A 260 -4.43 -10.72 18.50
CA ALA A 260 -5.59 -11.56 18.20
C ALA A 260 -6.70 -10.76 17.44
N MET A 261 -7.19 -11.29 16.32
CA MET A 261 -8.29 -10.66 15.56
C MET A 261 -9.05 -11.68 14.70
N ALA A 262 -10.35 -11.45 14.50
CA ALA A 262 -11.15 -12.17 13.52
C ALA A 262 -10.73 -11.83 12.08
N VAL A 263 -10.67 -12.83 11.20
CA VAL A 263 -10.48 -12.65 9.76
C VAL A 263 -11.86 -12.48 9.12
N GLU A 264 -12.07 -11.37 8.41
CA GLU A 264 -13.31 -11.10 7.67
C GLU A 264 -13.03 -11.19 6.17
N VAL A 265 -13.92 -11.84 5.40
CA VAL A 265 -13.76 -12.02 3.96
C VAL A 265 -14.89 -11.31 3.22
N PHE A 266 -14.51 -10.35 2.38
CA PHE A 266 -15.39 -9.66 1.45
C PHE A 266 -15.28 -10.32 0.07
N ALA A 267 -16.27 -11.15 -0.27
CA ALA A 267 -16.38 -11.82 -1.56
C ALA A 267 -17.70 -11.46 -2.28
N ALA A 268 -17.70 -11.43 -3.61
CA ALA A 268 -18.89 -11.19 -4.41
C ALA A 268 -19.89 -12.38 -4.43
N SER A 269 -19.47 -13.56 -3.98
CA SER A 269 -20.31 -14.75 -3.82
C SER A 269 -20.34 -15.20 -2.35
N LYS A 270 -21.52 -15.66 -1.89
CA LYS A 270 -21.76 -16.19 -0.53
C LYS A 270 -20.70 -17.21 -0.13
N GLY A 271 -20.01 -16.97 0.99
CA GLY A 271 -19.08 -17.91 1.60
C GLY A 271 -18.93 -17.62 3.10
N THR A 272 -18.69 -18.67 3.88
CA THR A 272 -18.48 -18.65 5.33
C THR A 272 -17.16 -18.00 5.72
N ASN A 273 -17.15 -17.17 6.78
CA ASN A 273 -15.92 -16.58 7.32
C ASN A 273 -14.97 -17.65 7.88
N PRO A 274 -13.71 -17.72 7.45
CA PRO A 274 -12.72 -18.61 8.04
C PRO A 274 -12.23 -18.08 9.40
N SER A 275 -11.92 -18.99 10.33
CA SER A 275 -11.30 -18.69 11.62
C SER A 275 -9.79 -18.93 11.56
N LEU A 276 -9.00 -17.97 12.06
CA LEU A 276 -7.54 -18.08 12.25
C LEU A 276 -7.22 -18.10 13.74
N ASP A 277 -6.66 -19.20 14.25
CA ASP A 277 -6.28 -19.36 15.66
C ASP A 277 -4.76 -19.31 15.86
N ILE A 278 -4.20 -18.10 15.85
CA ILE A 278 -2.79 -17.83 16.16
C ILE A 278 -2.74 -16.77 17.27
N THR A 279 -2.36 -17.19 18.48
CA THR A 279 -2.24 -16.34 19.66
C THR A 279 -0.78 -16.04 19.99
N GLY A 280 -0.50 -14.88 20.61
CA GLY A 280 0.86 -14.52 21.05
C GLY A 280 1.49 -15.54 22.01
N SER A 281 0.67 -16.29 22.75
CA SER A 281 1.09 -17.40 23.62
C SER A 281 1.71 -18.59 22.88
N LYS A 282 1.35 -18.83 21.60
CA LYS A 282 1.98 -19.88 20.77
C LYS A 282 3.35 -19.46 20.23
N LEU A 283 3.65 -18.16 20.18
CA LEU A 283 4.92 -17.60 19.69
C LEU A 283 5.96 -17.46 20.81
N SER A 284 5.53 -17.07 22.01
CA SER A 284 6.41 -16.89 23.17
C SER A 284 7.05 -18.18 23.69
N ALA A 285 6.37 -19.34 23.54
CA ALA A 285 6.89 -20.64 23.96
C ALA A 285 8.12 -21.14 23.17
N LYS A 286 8.42 -20.53 21.99
CA LYS A 286 9.60 -20.88 21.17
C LYS A 286 10.85 -20.07 21.47
N LEU A 287 10.75 -18.91 22.13
CA LEU A 287 11.87 -18.00 22.35
C LEU A 287 12.64 -18.25 23.67
N SER A 288 12.04 -18.94 24.64
CA SER A 288 12.66 -19.18 25.96
C SER A 288 13.82 -20.18 25.94
N ASP A 289 14.06 -20.86 24.82
CA ASP A 289 15.12 -21.88 24.68
C ASP A 289 16.42 -21.35 24.03
N THR A 290 16.50 -20.03 23.78
CA THR A 290 17.56 -19.41 22.94
C THR A 290 18.81 -18.98 23.71
N LEU A 291 18.80 -19.05 25.05
CA LEU A 291 19.99 -18.82 25.89
C LEU A 291 20.26 -20.10 26.70
N LYS A 292 20.73 -21.15 26.03
CA LYS A 292 21.26 -22.32 26.73
C LYS A 292 22.56 -21.92 27.44
N SER A 293 22.67 -22.31 28.71
CA SER A 293 23.93 -22.26 29.45
C SER A 293 24.93 -23.25 28.86
N GLY A 294 26.24 -23.00 29.02
CA GLY A 294 27.31 -23.87 28.47
C GLY A 294 28.09 -23.28 27.29
N TRP A 295 28.11 -21.95 27.13
CA TRP A 295 28.97 -21.27 26.16
C TRP A 295 30.43 -21.68 26.35
N LYS A 296 31.06 -22.16 25.28
CA LYS A 296 32.51 -22.34 25.21
C LYS A 296 33.11 -21.09 24.60
N VAL A 297 34.17 -20.60 25.20
CA VAL A 297 34.96 -19.48 24.69
C VAL A 297 36.35 -19.95 24.35
N ALA A 298 36.95 -19.36 23.33
CA ALA A 298 38.35 -19.51 22.98
C ALA A 298 38.93 -18.12 22.70
N ASP A 299 40.24 -17.99 22.84
CA ASP A 299 40.92 -16.75 22.51
C ASP A 299 40.85 -16.48 21.00
N GLY A 300 40.25 -15.36 20.60
CA GLY A 300 40.11 -14.96 19.20
C GLY A 300 41.26 -14.09 18.67
N LEU A 301 42.30 -13.84 19.48
CA LEU A 301 43.47 -13.06 19.08
C LEU A 301 44.77 -13.63 19.73
N PRO A 302 45.12 -14.90 19.49
CA PRO A 302 46.33 -15.50 20.06
C PRO A 302 47.63 -14.83 19.60
N GLU A 303 47.61 -14.05 18.52
CA GLU A 303 48.73 -13.32 17.92
C GLU A 303 49.38 -12.32 18.89
N ARG A 304 48.64 -11.86 19.90
CA ARG A 304 49.15 -10.89 20.89
C ARG A 304 50.18 -11.49 21.86
N PHE A 305 50.24 -12.82 21.97
CA PHE A 305 51.14 -13.44 22.93
C PHE A 305 52.55 -13.57 22.36
N ALA A 306 53.56 -13.31 23.18
CA ALA A 306 54.96 -13.39 22.77
C ALA A 306 55.41 -14.79 22.33
N ASN A 307 54.64 -15.83 22.68
CA ASN A 307 54.88 -17.21 22.26
C ASN A 307 54.06 -17.63 21.01
N HIS A 308 53.31 -16.71 20.40
CA HIS A 308 52.68 -16.95 19.12
C HIS A 308 53.74 -17.05 18.02
N SER A 309 53.59 -18.03 17.13
CA SER A 309 54.50 -18.22 15.99
C SER A 309 53.78 -17.84 14.70
N ASP A 310 54.22 -16.74 14.10
CA ASP A 310 53.86 -16.34 12.73
C ASP A 310 54.77 -16.97 11.66
N PHE A 311 55.77 -17.75 12.08
CA PHE A 311 56.68 -18.44 11.17
C PHE A 311 56.00 -19.55 10.35
N GLY A 312 56.22 -19.54 9.04
CA GLY A 312 55.90 -20.62 8.11
C GLY A 312 54.79 -20.30 7.10
N ALA A 313 54.43 -21.28 6.27
CA ALA A 313 53.49 -21.14 5.16
C ALA A 313 52.03 -20.84 5.55
N ARG A 314 51.75 -20.70 6.86
CA ARG A 314 50.43 -20.37 7.40
C ARG A 314 50.16 -18.87 7.41
N TRP A 315 51.21 -18.07 7.42
CA TRP A 315 51.14 -16.63 7.23
C TRP A 315 51.55 -16.28 5.81
N LYS A 316 50.79 -15.40 5.17
CA LYS A 316 51.13 -14.91 3.84
C LYS A 316 52.08 -13.74 3.97
N LEU A 317 53.27 -13.88 3.41
CA LEU A 317 54.27 -12.82 3.47
C LEU A 317 53.80 -11.62 2.66
N ALA A 318 53.76 -10.44 3.30
CA ALA A 318 53.43 -9.19 2.65
C ALA A 318 54.64 -8.61 1.91
N ASN A 319 55.03 -9.21 0.78
CA ASN A 319 56.22 -8.83 0.00
C ASN A 319 55.94 -8.42 -1.46
N GLU A 320 54.68 -8.29 -1.86
CA GLU A 320 54.33 -7.88 -3.22
C GLU A 320 54.74 -6.41 -3.46
N THR A 321 55.60 -6.18 -4.45
CA THR A 321 56.11 -4.82 -4.78
C THR A 321 55.31 -4.13 -5.88
N THR A 322 54.38 -4.85 -6.48
CA THR A 322 53.47 -4.33 -7.51
C THR A 322 52.03 -4.58 -7.09
N THR A 323 51.14 -3.68 -7.47
CA THR A 323 49.70 -3.85 -7.24
C THR A 323 48.91 -3.56 -8.52
N PRO A 324 47.91 -4.38 -8.87
CA PRO A 324 46.95 -4.04 -9.91
C PRO A 324 45.96 -2.96 -9.47
N ASN A 325 45.89 -2.63 -8.17
CA ASN A 325 45.00 -1.59 -7.65
C ASN A 325 45.33 -0.22 -8.30
N PRO A 326 44.35 0.50 -8.88
CA PRO A 326 44.57 1.83 -9.44
C PRO A 326 45.10 2.83 -8.40
N THR A 327 44.66 2.71 -7.15
CA THR A 327 45.17 3.49 -6.03
C THR A 327 46.46 2.83 -5.54
N LYS A 328 47.61 3.47 -5.73
CA LYS A 328 48.91 2.94 -5.30
C LYS A 328 49.17 3.25 -3.82
N PRO A 329 49.79 2.33 -3.06
CA PRO A 329 50.18 2.61 -1.69
C PRO A 329 51.34 3.61 -1.66
N SER A 330 51.45 4.37 -0.56
CA SER A 330 52.54 5.33 -0.34
C SER A 330 53.87 4.65 -0.04
N THR A 331 53.84 3.40 0.39
CA THR A 331 55.02 2.58 0.73
C THR A 331 54.89 1.19 0.13
N LEU A 332 56.03 0.58 -0.17
CA LEU A 332 56.14 -0.83 -0.54
C LEU A 332 56.71 -1.63 0.63
N PRO A 333 56.38 -2.94 0.75
CA PRO A 333 55.45 -3.73 -0.09
C PRO A 333 53.97 -3.28 0.00
N THR A 334 53.15 -3.69 -0.98
CA THR A 334 51.71 -3.34 -0.98
C THR A 334 51.03 -3.92 0.26
N PRO A 335 50.25 -3.12 1.02
CA PRO A 335 49.50 -3.59 2.19
C PRO A 335 48.12 -4.16 1.82
N TYR A 336 47.74 -4.20 0.54
CA TYR A 336 46.40 -4.58 0.14
C TYR A 336 46.18 -6.09 0.21
N ALA A 337 45.32 -6.53 1.12
CA ALA A 337 44.93 -7.94 1.29
C ALA A 337 44.48 -8.63 -0.01
N GLY A 338 43.81 -7.88 -0.90
CA GLY A 338 43.39 -8.35 -2.22
C GLY A 338 44.55 -8.76 -3.13
N ASP A 339 45.71 -8.09 -3.04
CA ASP A 339 46.92 -8.46 -3.79
C ASP A 339 47.48 -9.81 -3.32
N TYR A 340 47.16 -10.20 -2.08
CA TYR A 340 47.47 -11.49 -1.50
C TYR A 340 46.30 -12.49 -1.57
N GLY A 341 45.24 -12.20 -2.33
CA GLY A 341 44.09 -13.11 -2.50
C GLY A 341 43.24 -13.30 -1.24
N LEU A 342 43.31 -12.38 -0.29
CA LEU A 342 42.58 -12.42 0.98
C LEU A 342 41.32 -11.54 0.90
N CYS A 343 40.18 -12.11 0.48
CA CYS A 343 38.86 -11.43 0.41
C CYS A 343 37.70 -12.44 0.51
N PRO A 344 36.67 -12.24 1.36
CA PRO A 344 36.51 -11.25 2.41
C PRO A 344 37.08 -11.76 3.75
N VAL A 345 37.98 -11.01 4.39
CA VAL A 345 38.56 -11.40 5.69
C VAL A 345 38.85 -10.18 6.56
N ASN A 346 38.85 -10.38 7.88
CA ASN A 346 39.53 -9.48 8.82
C ASN A 346 41.03 -9.77 8.70
N VAL A 347 41.83 -8.73 8.49
CA VAL A 347 43.30 -8.84 8.36
C VAL A 347 43.92 -8.21 9.59
N SER A 348 44.72 -9.00 10.31
CA SER A 348 45.45 -8.61 11.52
C SER A 348 46.87 -8.20 11.21
#